data_AF-A0A258SQR5-F1
#
_entry.id   AF-A0A258SQR5-F1
#
_cell.length_a   1.000
_cell.length_b   1.000
_cell.length_c   1.000
_cell.angle_alpha   90.00
_cell.angle_beta   90.00
_cell.angle_gamma   90.00
#
_symmetry.space_group_name_H-M   'P 1'
#
loop_
_entity.id
_entity.type
_entity.pdbx_description
1 polymer ?
#
loop_
_entity_poly.entity_id
_entity_poly.type
_entity_poly.pdbx_seq_one_letter_code
_entity_poly.pdbx_strand_id
1 'polypeptide(L)' 'KRITRDEVYTADEAFFTGTAAEVTPIRELDNRTIGEGTRGPITAKLQAMYFDCVHGRAAAHTGWLTPV' A
#
# COMPACT_ATOMS: atom_id res chain seq x y z
N LYS A 1 -14.36 10.15 0.08
CA LYS A 1 -14.11 11.24 -0.91
C LYS A 1 -14.00 10.60 -2.29
N ARG A 2 -14.63 11.16 -3.33
CA ARG A 2 -14.38 10.69 -4.70
C ARG A 2 -13.06 11.30 -5.16
N ILE A 3 -12.16 10.48 -5.70
CA ILE A 3 -10.85 10.91 -6.20
C ILE A 3 -10.93 10.86 -7.73
N THR A 4 -10.55 11.95 -8.37
CA THR A 4 -10.46 12.04 -9.84
C THR A 4 -9.11 11.50 -10.32
N ARG A 5 -9.01 11.11 -11.60
CA ARG A 5 -7.73 10.64 -12.18
C ARG A 5 -6.60 11.67 -12.04
N ASP A 6 -6.94 12.95 -12.16
CA ASP A 6 -5.95 14.04 -12.13
C ASP A 6 -5.37 14.22 -10.73
N GLU A 7 -6.15 13.95 -9.68
CA GLU A 7 -5.64 13.87 -8.30
C GLU A 7 -4.66 12.71 -8.10
N VAL A 8 -4.81 11.61 -8.84
CA VAL A 8 -3.86 10.48 -8.77
C VAL A 8 -2.56 10.82 -9.49
N TYR A 9 -2.63 11.52 -10.62
CA TYR A 9 -1.43 11.95 -11.35
C TYR A 9 -0.57 12.94 -10.57
N THR A 10 -1.16 13.73 -9.66
CA THR A 10 -0.45 14.72 -8.83
C THR A 10 -0.22 14.26 -7.39
N ALA A 11 -0.55 13.01 -7.06
CA ALA A 11 -0.30 12.45 -5.74
C ALA A 11 1.19 12.19 -5.52
N ASP A 12 1.64 12.33 -4.27
CA ASP A 12 2.99 11.97 -3.85
C ASP A 12 3.20 10.44 -3.90
N GLU A 13 2.16 9.68 -3.55
CA GLU A 13 2.18 8.21 -3.54
C GLU A 13 0.81 7.63 -3.91
N ALA A 14 0.82 6.47 -4.58
CA ALA A 14 -0.36 5.66 -4.82
C ALA A 14 -0.01 4.16 -4.66
N PHE A 15 -0.96 3.35 -4.18
CA PHE A 15 -0.77 1.92 -3.99
C PHE A 15 -2.09 1.15 -4.14
N PHE A 16 -1.98 -0.12 -4.52
CA PHE A 16 -3.09 -1.07 -4.49
C PHE A 16 -3.13 -1.84 -3.17
N THR A 17 -4.34 -2.30 -2.83
CA THR A 17 -4.54 -3.26 -1.74
C THR A 17 -5.35 -4.46 -2.23
N GLY A 18 -5.02 -5.65 -1.75
CA GLY A 18 -5.79 -6.86 -2.03
C GLY A 18 -5.17 -8.10 -1.40
N THR A 19 -5.92 -9.21 -1.32
CA THR A 19 -5.39 -10.43 -0.68
C THR A 19 -4.15 -10.98 -1.39
N ALA A 20 -4.12 -10.93 -2.72
CA ALA A 20 -2.97 -11.36 -3.52
C ALA A 20 -1.93 -10.25 -3.76
N ALA A 21 -2.39 -9.00 -3.88
CA ALA A 21 -1.53 -7.85 -4.15
C ALA A 21 -0.95 -7.21 -2.88
N GLU A 22 -1.46 -7.59 -1.71
CA GLU A 22 -1.09 -7.10 -0.38
C GLU A 22 -1.14 -5.58 -0.32
N VAL A 23 0.01 -4.92 -0.12
CA VAL A 23 0.20 -3.47 -0.30
C VAL A 23 1.24 -3.30 -1.40
N THR A 24 0.80 -2.97 -2.62
CA THR A 24 1.68 -2.85 -3.80
C THR A 24 1.77 -1.40 -4.28
N PRO A 25 2.98 -0.78 -4.31
CA PRO A 25 3.15 0.59 -4.80
C PRO A 25 2.86 0.72 -6.30
N ILE A 26 2.26 1.85 -6.69
CA ILE A 26 2.03 2.25 -8.08
C ILE A 26 3.02 3.35 -8.42
N ARG A 27 3.99 3.05 -9.29
CA ARG A 27 4.99 4.02 -9.76
C ARG A 27 4.50 4.90 -10.91
N GLU A 28 3.49 4.44 -11.64
CA GLU A 28 3.06 5.06 -12.90
C GLU A 28 1.61 4.70 -13.20
N LEU A 29 0.85 5.67 -13.72
CA LEU A 29 -0.50 5.49 -14.23
C LEU A 29 -0.63 6.23 -15.56
N ASP A 30 -1.16 5.58 -16.60
CA ASP A 30 -1.36 6.16 -17.93
C ASP A 30 -0.10 6.83 -18.52
N ASN A 31 1.08 6.20 -18.37
CA ASN A 31 2.39 6.73 -18.76
C ASN A 31 2.80 8.02 -18.01
N ARG A 32 2.19 8.30 -16.86
CA ARG A 32 2.56 9.39 -15.96
C ARG A 32 3.12 8.84 -14.67
N THR A 33 4.34 9.25 -14.36
CA THR A 33 5.01 8.93 -13.11
C THR A 33 4.26 9.55 -11.94
N ILE A 34 3.99 8.76 -10.91
CA ILE A 34 3.39 9.24 -9.65
C ILE A 34 4.51 9.55 -8.66
N GLY A 35 4.50 10.74 -8.09
CA GLY A 35 5.56 11.23 -7.21
C GLY A 35 6.96 11.07 -7.82
N GLU A 36 7.85 10.40 -7.07
CA GLU A 36 9.22 10.11 -7.46
C GLU A 36 9.38 8.88 -8.38
N GLY A 37 8.28 8.25 -8.81
CA GLY A 37 8.31 7.06 -9.69
C GLY A 37 8.87 5.81 -9.04
N THR A 38 8.99 5.80 -7.73
CA THR A 38 9.48 4.69 -6.93
C THR A 38 8.57 4.46 -5.72
N ARG A 39 8.84 3.42 -4.93
CA ARG A 39 8.08 3.16 -3.70
C ARG A 39 8.32 4.28 -2.70
N GLY A 40 7.29 5.06 -2.40
CA GLY A 40 7.36 6.12 -1.41
C GLY A 40 7.40 5.63 0.05
N PRO A 41 7.74 6.52 0.99
CA PRO A 41 7.95 6.18 2.41
C PRO A 41 6.67 5.74 3.12
N ILE A 42 5.50 6.30 2.79
CA ILE A 42 4.24 5.93 3.43
C ILE A 42 3.81 4.54 2.98
N THR A 43 3.91 4.26 1.69
CA THR A 43 3.60 2.93 1.14
C THR A 43 4.53 1.87 1.72
N ALA A 44 5.82 2.15 1.84
CA ALA A 44 6.78 1.24 2.46
C ALA A 44 6.45 0.96 3.93
N LYS A 45 6.06 1.99 4.69
CA LYS A 45 5.66 1.84 6.10
C LYS A 45 4.40 0.99 6.24
N LEU A 46 3.37 1.25 5.43
CA LEU A 46 2.12 0.49 5.44
C LEU A 46 2.34 -0.97 5.03
N GLN A 47 3.17 -1.19 4.01
CA GLN A 47 3.56 -2.53 3.56
C GLN A 47 4.26 -3.31 4.68
N ALA A 48 5.23 -2.71 5.37
CA ALA A 48 5.90 -3.34 6.51
C ALA A 48 4.93 -3.69 7.64
N MET A 49 4.06 -2.74 8.02
CA MET A 49 3.06 -2.95 9.06
C MET A 49 2.07 -4.08 8.70
N TYR A 50 1.62 -4.13 7.44
CA TYR A 50 0.76 -5.20 6.96
C TYR A 50 1.45 -6.57 7.10
N PHE A 51 2.70 -6.67 6.65
CA PHE A 51 3.47 -7.91 6.77
C PHE A 51 3.70 -8.33 8.22
N ASP A 52 3.93 -7.40 9.14
CA ASP A 52 4.07 -7.70 10.55
C ASP A 52 2.75 -8.23 11.15
N CYS A 53 1.60 -7.71 10.72
CA CYS A 53 0.29 -8.19 11.16
C CYS A 53 0.01 -9.61 10.64
N VAL A 54 0.16 -9.86 9.33
CA VAL A 54 -0.21 -11.17 8.74
C VAL A 54 0.74 -12.30 9.13
N HIS A 55 1.99 -11.98 9.51
CA HIS A 55 2.94 -12.95 10.05
C HIS A 55 2.89 -13.09 11.58
N GLY A 56 1.95 -12.42 12.26
CA GLY A 56 1.82 -12.49 13.72
C GLY A 56 2.96 -11.85 14.51
N ARG A 57 3.77 -10.99 13.87
CA ARG A 57 4.84 -10.23 14.51
C ARG A 57 4.34 -8.97 15.22
N ALA A 58 3.15 -8.50 14.86
CA ALA A 58 2.46 -7.42 15.55
C ALA A 58 1.58 -7.96 16.70
N ALA A 59 1.83 -7.47 17.92
CA ALA A 59 0.97 -7.77 19.08
C ALA A 59 -0.43 -7.14 18.94
N ALA A 60 -0.52 -6.00 18.24
CA ALA A 60 -1.78 -5.45 17.79
C ALA A 60 -2.28 -6.30 16.62
N HIS A 61 -3.55 -6.74 16.67
CA HIS A 61 -4.23 -7.52 15.62
C HIS A 61 -3.98 -9.04 15.57
N THR A 62 -3.50 -9.64 16.65
CA THR A 62 -3.42 -11.12 16.77
C THR A 62 -4.75 -11.83 16.53
N GLY A 63 -5.89 -11.19 16.85
CA GLY A 63 -7.24 -11.71 16.59
C GLY A 63 -7.63 -11.82 15.12
N TRP A 64 -6.81 -11.35 14.17
CA TRP A 64 -7.04 -11.56 12.72
C TRP A 64 -6.45 -12.89 12.21
N LEU A 65 -5.61 -13.55 13.01
CA LEU A 65 -4.95 -14.80 12.63
C LEU A 65 -5.69 -15.98 13.25
N THR A 66 -6.01 -16.97 12.42
CA THR A 66 -6.55 -18.25 12.87
C THR A 66 -5.42 -19.30 12.76
N PRO A 67 -4.90 -19.82 13.89
CA PRO A 67 -3.96 -20.93 13.87
C PRO A 67 -4.59 -22.17 13.23
N VAL A 68 -3.81 -22.90 12.43
CA VAL A 68 -4.20 -24.16 11.77
C VAL A 68 -3.53 -25.36 12.41
#